data_AF-A0A7Z0TRQ0-F1
#
_entry.id   AF-A0A7Z0TRQ0-F1
#
_cell.length_a   1.000
_cell.length_b   1.000
_cell.length_c   1.000
_cell.angle_alpha   90.00
_cell.angle_beta   90.00
_cell.angle_gamma   90.00
#
_symmetry.space_group_name_H-M   'P 1'
#
loop_
_entity.id
_entity.type
_entity.pdbx_description
1 polymer ?
#
loop_
_entity_poly.entity_id
_entity_poly.type
_entity_poly.pdbx_seq_one_letter_code
_entity_poly.pdbx_strand_id
1 'polypeptide(L)'
;MLSQYLAEYVDQQQSLGFKFRVQQILLRGYVSFAEEHGDRHIRSARVLAWAARAPSPEQRRNRLLTVRRFALAMHAENPRHQVPAADALGHAVVKRRPPYIYSADEIARLLRAAAALRPVGSIRPTMYVTLFGLLTATGMRIAEALALRIDDVTADGLVVRRTKFQKSRLLPLHATARLDLDRYLVTGGR
;
A
#
# COMPACT_ATOMS: atom_id res chain seq x y z
N MET A 1 -22.27 -2.99 -21.10
CA MET A 1 -21.17 -3.98 -21.04
C MET A 1 -20.60 -3.99 -19.62
N LEU A 2 -19.88 -5.04 -19.17
CA LEU A 2 -19.38 -5.12 -17.78
C LEU A 2 -18.37 -4.00 -17.46
N SER A 3 -17.66 -3.53 -18.47
CA SER A 3 -16.78 -2.35 -18.44
C SER A 3 -17.50 -1.06 -18.01
N GLN A 4 -18.73 -0.84 -18.48
CA GLN A 4 -19.53 0.32 -18.10
C GLN A 4 -19.93 0.26 -16.62
N TYR A 5 -20.49 -0.88 -16.19
CA TYR A 5 -20.84 -1.12 -14.79
C TYR A 5 -19.64 -0.96 -13.85
N LEU A 6 -18.45 -1.35 -14.31
CA LEU A 6 -17.21 -1.13 -13.56
C LEU A 6 -16.87 0.36 -13.44
N ALA A 7 -17.01 1.15 -14.51
CA ALA A 7 -16.73 2.58 -14.46
C ALA A 7 -17.65 3.27 -13.44
N GLU A 8 -18.96 3.03 -13.54
CA GLU A 8 -19.96 3.56 -12.63
C GLU A 8 -19.69 3.16 -11.17
N TYR A 9 -19.37 1.88 -10.94
CA TYR A 9 -19.03 1.40 -9.60
C TYR A 9 -17.75 2.05 -9.04
N VAL A 10 -16.72 2.24 -9.87
CA VAL A 10 -15.48 2.90 -9.43
C VAL A 10 -15.75 4.36 -9.07
N ASP A 11 -16.52 5.08 -9.89
CA ASP A 11 -16.85 6.49 -9.66
C ASP A 11 -17.67 6.64 -8.37
N GLN A 12 -18.63 5.74 -8.13
CA GLN A 12 -19.39 5.68 -6.88
C GLN A 12 -18.47 5.45 -5.67
N GLN A 13 -17.51 4.52 -5.74
CA GLN A 13 -16.59 4.29 -4.63
C GLN A 13 -15.66 5.49 -4.38
N GLN A 14 -15.24 6.18 -5.44
CA GLN A 14 -14.38 7.36 -5.32
C GLN A 14 -15.12 8.57 -4.76
N SER A 15 -16.40 8.77 -5.11
CA SER A 15 -17.23 9.85 -4.54
C SER A 15 -17.46 9.67 -3.04
N LEU A 16 -17.45 8.42 -2.54
CA LEU A 16 -17.47 8.08 -1.12
C LEU A 16 -16.10 8.27 -0.42
N GLY A 17 -15.08 8.77 -1.12
CA GLY A 17 -13.76 9.08 -0.58
C GLY A 17 -12.77 7.92 -0.60
N PHE A 18 -13.10 6.77 -1.21
CA PHE A 18 -12.15 5.68 -1.35
C PHE A 18 -11.16 5.94 -2.49
N LYS A 19 -9.85 5.76 -2.24
CA LYS A 19 -8.83 5.83 -3.31
C LYS A 19 -9.05 4.77 -4.41
N PHE A 20 -9.60 3.60 -4.04
CA PHE A 20 -10.02 2.49 -4.92
C PHE A 20 -9.02 1.96 -5.98
N ARG A 21 -7.75 2.37 -5.95
CA ARG A 21 -6.75 2.07 -7.00
C ARG A 21 -6.50 0.58 -7.23
N VAL A 22 -6.27 -0.19 -6.16
CA VAL A 22 -5.93 -1.62 -6.26
C VAL A 22 -7.14 -2.44 -6.72
N GLN A 23 -8.30 -2.13 -6.16
CA GLN A 23 -9.57 -2.76 -6.52
C GLN A 23 -9.90 -2.50 -7.99
N GLN A 24 -9.73 -1.27 -8.46
CA GLN A 24 -9.96 -0.91 -9.85
C GLN A 24 -9.07 -1.73 -10.81
N ILE A 25 -7.77 -1.88 -10.52
CA ILE A 25 -6.87 -2.70 -11.34
C ILE A 25 -7.34 -4.15 -11.41
N LEU A 26 -7.67 -4.75 -10.25
CA LEU A 26 -8.15 -6.13 -10.18
C LEU A 26 -9.48 -6.32 -10.92
N LEU A 27 -10.43 -5.40 -10.72
CA LEU A 27 -11.74 -5.47 -11.35
C LEU A 27 -11.67 -5.27 -12.86
N ARG A 28 -10.81 -4.36 -13.36
CA ARG A 28 -10.56 -4.24 -14.80
C ARG A 28 -10.04 -5.56 -15.37
N GLY A 29 -9.05 -6.18 -14.72
CA GLY A 29 -8.53 -7.47 -15.14
C GLY A 29 -9.57 -8.60 -15.13
N TYR A 30 -10.53 -8.57 -14.18
CA TYR A 30 -11.65 -9.50 -14.17
C TYR A 30 -12.64 -9.22 -15.31
N VAL A 31 -13.03 -7.96 -15.49
CA VAL A 31 -14.01 -7.55 -16.49
C VAL A 31 -13.52 -7.87 -17.91
N SER A 32 -12.27 -7.52 -18.24
CA SER A 32 -11.68 -7.89 -19.53
C SER A 32 -11.74 -9.40 -19.76
N PHE A 33 -11.35 -10.19 -18.74
CA PHE A 33 -11.41 -11.65 -18.83
C PHE A 33 -12.84 -12.20 -18.98
N ALA A 34 -13.84 -11.57 -18.36
CA ALA A 34 -15.24 -11.97 -18.48
C ALA A 34 -15.79 -11.63 -19.88
N GLU A 35 -15.52 -10.42 -20.37
CA GLU A 35 -15.97 -9.95 -21.68
C GLU A 35 -15.31 -10.73 -22.84
N GLU A 36 -14.03 -11.10 -22.71
CA GLU A 36 -13.34 -12.01 -23.65
C GLU A 36 -14.03 -13.37 -23.79
N HIS A 37 -14.75 -13.81 -22.75
CA HIS A 37 -15.52 -15.05 -22.76
C HIS A 37 -17.01 -14.84 -23.08
N GLY A 38 -17.40 -13.63 -23.50
CA GLY A 38 -18.77 -13.28 -23.88
C GLY A 38 -19.73 -13.06 -22.70
N ASP A 39 -19.22 -12.98 -21.47
CA ASP A 39 -20.06 -12.78 -20.29
C ASP A 39 -20.63 -11.36 -20.26
N ARG A 40 -21.97 -11.25 -20.35
CA ARG A 40 -22.70 -9.97 -20.22
C ARG A 40 -23.09 -9.61 -18.78
N HIS A 41 -23.09 -10.61 -17.91
CA HIS A 41 -23.37 -10.48 -16.47
C HIS A 41 -22.30 -11.25 -15.70
N ILE A 42 -22.12 -10.89 -14.43
CA ILE A 42 -21.18 -11.60 -13.56
C ILE A 42 -21.63 -13.04 -13.39
N ARG A 43 -20.75 -13.99 -13.70
CA ARG A 43 -20.96 -15.43 -13.52
C ARG A 43 -20.03 -15.97 -12.45
N SER A 44 -20.57 -16.68 -11.46
CA SER A 44 -19.76 -17.23 -10.36
C SER A 44 -18.63 -18.13 -10.88
N ALA A 45 -18.91 -19.00 -11.86
CA ALA A 45 -17.89 -19.84 -12.49
C ALA A 45 -16.75 -19.01 -13.12
N ARG A 46 -17.06 -17.89 -13.79
CA ARG A 46 -16.06 -16.99 -14.39
C ARG A 46 -15.21 -16.30 -13.32
N VAL A 47 -15.83 -15.84 -12.23
CA VAL A 47 -15.11 -15.23 -11.10
C VAL A 47 -14.11 -16.23 -10.51
N LEU A 48 -14.54 -17.47 -10.29
CA LEU A 48 -13.68 -18.52 -9.73
C LEU A 48 -12.52 -18.87 -10.67
N ALA A 49 -12.79 -19.04 -11.98
CA ALA A 49 -11.75 -19.30 -12.98
C ALA A 49 -10.71 -18.18 -13.03
N TRP A 50 -11.15 -16.92 -13.03
CA TRP A 50 -10.23 -15.77 -13.03
C TRP A 50 -9.42 -15.66 -11.74
N ALA A 51 -10.08 -15.83 -10.60
CA ALA A 51 -9.44 -15.78 -9.29
C ALA A 51 -8.40 -16.90 -9.12
N ALA A 52 -8.69 -18.11 -9.61
CA ALA A 52 -7.79 -19.26 -9.55
C ALA A 52 -6.45 -19.06 -10.30
N ARG A 53 -6.38 -18.14 -11.27
CA ARG A 53 -5.14 -17.76 -11.99
C ARG A 53 -4.12 -17.02 -11.12
N ALA A 54 -4.44 -16.67 -9.87
CA ALA A 54 -3.46 -16.05 -8.97
C ALA A 54 -2.46 -17.09 -8.44
N PRO A 55 -1.18 -16.70 -8.21
CA PRO A 55 -0.11 -17.62 -7.85
C PRO A 55 -0.23 -18.18 -6.43
N SER A 56 -0.86 -17.48 -5.47
CA SER A 56 -0.99 -17.94 -4.09
C SER A 56 -2.46 -18.04 -3.62
N PRO A 57 -2.78 -18.93 -2.66
CA PRO A 57 -4.12 -19.03 -2.07
C PRO A 57 -4.66 -17.70 -1.54
N GLU A 58 -3.82 -16.89 -0.91
CA GLU A 58 -4.18 -15.55 -0.39
C GLU A 58 -4.57 -14.61 -1.53
N GLN A 59 -3.81 -14.62 -2.63
CA GLN A 59 -4.11 -13.78 -3.79
C GLN A 59 -5.37 -14.25 -4.51
N ARG A 60 -5.60 -15.57 -4.62
CA ARG A 60 -6.83 -16.15 -5.17
C ARG A 60 -8.05 -15.70 -4.35
N ARG A 61 -7.96 -15.79 -3.02
CA ARG A 61 -9.01 -15.31 -2.10
C ARG A 61 -9.22 -13.79 -2.22
N ASN A 62 -8.15 -12.99 -2.28
CA ASN A 62 -8.26 -11.54 -2.44
C ASN A 62 -8.94 -11.15 -3.76
N ARG A 63 -8.61 -11.83 -4.86
CA ARG A 63 -9.29 -11.67 -6.15
C ARG A 63 -10.77 -12.00 -6.06
N LEU A 64 -11.12 -13.18 -5.51
CA LEU A 64 -12.51 -13.59 -5.30
C LEU A 64 -13.27 -12.55 -4.48
N LEU A 65 -12.77 -12.15 -3.32
CA LEU A 65 -13.47 -11.21 -2.43
C LEU A 65 -13.59 -9.80 -3.02
N THR A 66 -12.63 -9.39 -3.85
CA THR A 66 -12.70 -8.11 -4.57
C THR A 66 -13.80 -8.12 -5.61
N VAL A 67 -13.86 -9.16 -6.45
CA VAL A 67 -14.92 -9.30 -7.46
C VAL A 67 -16.27 -9.56 -6.80
N ARG A 68 -16.32 -10.31 -5.69
CA ARG A 68 -17.56 -10.57 -4.95
C ARG A 68 -18.20 -9.28 -4.42
N ARG A 69 -17.42 -8.31 -3.94
CA ARG A 69 -17.97 -7.00 -3.51
C ARG A 69 -18.59 -6.24 -4.67
N PHE A 70 -17.95 -6.25 -5.83
CA PHE A 70 -18.53 -5.69 -7.05
C PHE A 70 -19.79 -6.45 -7.47
N ALA A 71 -19.78 -7.79 -7.39
CA ALA A 71 -20.92 -8.63 -7.70
C ALA A 71 -22.13 -8.36 -6.79
N LEU A 72 -21.91 -8.11 -5.50
CA LEU A 72 -22.98 -7.71 -4.57
C LEU A 72 -23.65 -6.40 -4.99
N ALA A 73 -22.86 -5.39 -5.36
CA ALA A 73 -23.39 -4.11 -5.83
C ALA A 73 -24.23 -4.29 -7.11
N MET A 74 -23.69 -5.01 -8.09
CA MET A 74 -24.38 -5.26 -9.36
C MET A 74 -25.62 -6.16 -9.20
N HIS A 75 -25.60 -7.12 -8.26
CA HIS A 75 -26.74 -7.98 -7.99
C HIS A 75 -27.91 -7.21 -7.38
N ALA A 76 -27.64 -6.21 -6.55
CA ALA A 76 -28.66 -5.35 -5.95
C ALA A 76 -29.42 -4.55 -7.02
N GLU A 77 -28.75 -4.16 -8.10
CA GLU A 77 -29.35 -3.45 -9.25
C GLU A 77 -30.01 -4.42 -10.24
N ASN A 78 -29.39 -5.57 -10.47
CA ASN A 78 -29.86 -6.57 -11.43
C ASN A 78 -29.56 -8.01 -10.95
N PRO A 79 -30.60 -8.79 -10.57
CA PRO A 79 -30.44 -10.16 -10.08
C PRO A 79 -29.75 -11.14 -11.03
N ARG A 80 -29.61 -10.79 -12.33
CA ARG A 80 -28.89 -11.61 -13.31
C ARG A 80 -27.39 -11.69 -13.03
N HIS A 81 -26.83 -10.77 -12.26
CA HIS A 81 -25.46 -10.84 -11.78
C HIS A 81 -25.37 -11.85 -10.63
N GLN A 82 -24.51 -12.86 -10.76
CA GLN A 82 -24.34 -13.87 -9.74
C GLN A 82 -23.31 -13.44 -8.70
N VAL A 83 -23.54 -13.78 -7.43
CA VAL A 83 -22.61 -13.54 -6.33
C VAL A 83 -21.96 -14.86 -5.95
N PRO A 84 -20.64 -15.04 -6.14
CA PRO A 84 -19.97 -16.27 -5.71
C PRO A 84 -19.91 -16.37 -4.18
N ALA A 85 -19.91 -17.60 -3.66
CA ALA A 85 -19.71 -17.85 -2.24
C ALA A 85 -18.34 -17.31 -1.78
N ALA A 86 -18.29 -16.72 -0.58
CA ALA A 86 -17.08 -16.03 -0.08
C ALA A 86 -15.92 -17.00 0.23
N ASP A 87 -16.24 -18.28 0.36
CA ASP A 87 -15.38 -19.40 0.74
C ASP A 87 -15.17 -20.40 -0.40
N ALA A 88 -15.64 -20.11 -1.61
CA ALA A 88 -15.54 -20.99 -2.78
C ALA A 88 -14.09 -21.36 -3.18
N LEU A 89 -13.09 -20.62 -2.70
CA LEU A 89 -11.65 -20.93 -2.87
C LEU A 89 -10.96 -21.25 -1.54
N GLY A 90 -11.72 -21.72 -0.56
CA GLY A 90 -11.25 -22.05 0.78
C GLY A 90 -10.91 -20.82 1.64
N HIS A 91 -10.38 -21.10 2.82
CA HIS A 91 -9.89 -20.09 3.76
C HIS A 91 -8.36 -20.09 3.68
N ALA A 92 -7.77 -18.94 3.38
CA ALA A 92 -6.33 -18.79 3.56
C ALA A 92 -6.06 -18.80 5.07
N VAL A 93 -5.28 -19.76 5.55
CA VAL A 93 -4.76 -19.74 6.91
C VAL A 93 -3.78 -18.58 6.98
N VAL A 94 -4.22 -17.44 7.48
CA VAL A 94 -3.37 -16.26 7.64
C VAL A 94 -2.37 -16.54 8.76
N LYS A 95 -1.25 -17.18 8.43
CA LYS A 95 -0.11 -17.31 9.35
C LYS A 95 0.55 -15.94 9.46
N ARG A 96 0.18 -15.17 10.49
CA ARG A 96 0.84 -13.89 10.78
C ARG A 96 2.31 -14.17 11.04
N ARG A 97 3.19 -13.75 10.11
CA ARG A 97 4.62 -13.79 10.34
C ARG A 97 4.93 -12.82 11.50
N PRO A 98 5.63 -13.25 12.55
CA PRO A 98 6.05 -12.33 13.60
C PRO A 98 6.94 -11.25 12.97
N PRO A 99 6.79 -9.97 13.38
CA PRO A 99 7.67 -8.93 12.90
C PRO A 99 9.12 -9.22 13.35
N TYR A 100 10.07 -9.02 12.45
CA TYR A 100 11.49 -9.05 12.82
C TYR A 100 11.86 -7.71 13.46
N ILE A 101 12.26 -7.74 14.73
CA ILE A 101 12.72 -6.55 15.46
C ILE A 101 14.24 -6.51 15.35
N TYR A 102 14.76 -5.48 14.71
CA TYR A 102 16.20 -5.31 14.53
C TYR A 102 16.88 -4.96 15.85
N SER A 103 18.02 -5.60 16.12
CA SER A 103 18.88 -5.23 17.24
C SER A 103 19.65 -3.94 16.95
N ALA A 104 20.21 -3.32 17.99
CA ALA A 104 21.06 -2.13 17.83
C ALA A 104 22.26 -2.40 16.90
N ASP A 105 22.89 -3.58 17.00
CA ASP A 105 24.01 -3.99 16.15
C ASP A 105 23.59 -4.15 14.69
N GLU A 106 22.41 -4.69 14.44
CA GLU A 106 21.87 -4.83 13.09
C GLU A 106 21.54 -3.49 12.47
N ILE A 107 20.94 -2.58 13.23
CA ILE A 107 20.70 -1.20 12.80
C ILE A 107 22.04 -0.55 12.46
N ALA A 108 23.06 -0.69 13.31
CA ALA A 108 24.38 -0.14 13.05
C ALA A 108 25.02 -0.73 11.78
N ARG A 109 24.88 -2.04 11.55
CA ARG A 109 25.31 -2.68 10.29
C ARG A 109 24.56 -2.15 9.07
N LEU A 110 23.24 -1.96 9.19
CA LEU A 110 22.40 -1.42 8.11
C LEU A 110 22.81 0.02 7.75
N LEU A 111 23.05 0.87 8.76
CA LEU A 111 23.48 2.25 8.54
C LEU A 111 24.88 2.32 7.90
N ARG A 112 25.82 1.45 8.32
CA ARG A 112 27.13 1.32 7.67
C ARG A 112 27.01 0.89 6.21
N ALA A 113 26.14 -0.08 5.92
CA ALA A 113 25.90 -0.51 4.55
C ALA A 113 25.26 0.59 3.69
N ALA A 114 24.33 1.37 4.25
CA ALA A 114 23.72 2.53 3.59
C ALA A 114 24.76 3.61 3.27
N ALA A 115 25.68 3.90 4.19
CA ALA A 115 26.76 4.85 4.00
C ALA A 115 27.76 4.43 2.89
N ALA A 116 27.86 3.12 2.60
CA ALA A 116 28.73 2.57 1.57
C ALA A 116 28.06 2.45 0.19
N LEU A 117 26.82 2.94 0.02
CA LEU A 117 26.13 2.89 -1.27
C LEU A 117 26.88 3.68 -2.35
N ARG A 118 26.77 3.22 -3.59
CA ARG A 118 27.33 3.88 -4.77
C ARG A 118 26.25 4.68 -5.54
N PRO A 119 26.62 5.76 -6.24
CA PRO A 119 27.97 6.30 -6.40
C PRO A 119 28.44 7.11 -5.18
N VAL A 120 29.74 6.98 -4.87
CA VAL A 120 30.41 7.74 -3.80
C VAL A 120 30.35 9.23 -4.14
N GLY A 121 30.05 10.07 -3.16
CA GLY A 121 29.91 11.52 -3.34
C GLY A 121 28.55 12.00 -3.86
N SER A 122 27.59 11.09 -4.11
CA SER A 122 26.20 11.48 -4.38
C SER A 122 25.40 11.66 -3.10
N ILE A 123 24.20 12.23 -3.20
CA ILE A 123 23.24 12.33 -2.08
C ILE A 123 22.74 10.96 -1.59
N ARG A 124 22.89 9.90 -2.41
CA ARG A 124 22.27 8.60 -2.17
C ARG A 124 22.68 7.97 -0.83
N PRO A 125 23.97 7.87 -0.46
CA PRO A 125 24.36 7.26 0.81
C PRO A 125 23.82 8.07 2.00
N THR A 126 23.97 9.40 1.95
CA THR A 126 23.49 10.29 3.01
C THR A 126 21.97 10.20 3.16
N MET A 127 21.22 10.16 2.05
CA MET A 127 19.76 9.99 2.06
C MET A 127 19.34 8.69 2.74
N TYR A 128 19.94 7.55 2.39
CA TYR A 128 19.56 6.27 3.00
C TYR A 128 19.98 6.18 4.48
N VAL A 129 21.14 6.73 4.85
CA VAL A 129 21.57 6.82 6.26
C VAL A 129 20.56 7.65 7.06
N THR A 130 20.18 8.83 6.58
CA THR A 130 19.20 9.70 7.26
C THR A 130 17.82 9.05 7.32
N LEU A 131 17.35 8.45 6.21
CA LEU A 131 16.06 7.76 6.17
C LEU A 131 15.98 6.62 7.18
N PHE A 132 16.97 5.72 7.18
CA PHE A 132 16.97 4.60 8.11
C PHE A 132 17.18 5.07 9.56
N GLY A 133 18.05 6.04 9.79
CA GLY A 133 18.26 6.64 11.12
C GLY A 133 16.96 7.22 11.70
N LEU A 134 16.21 7.99 10.89
CA LEU A 134 14.92 8.54 11.28
C LEU A 134 13.88 7.46 11.59
N LEU A 135 13.78 6.42 10.74
CA LEU A 135 12.86 5.31 10.98
C LEU A 135 13.19 4.59 12.29
N THR A 136 14.46 4.36 12.58
CA THR A 136 14.90 3.69 13.80
C THR A 136 14.74 4.54 15.05
N ALA A 137 15.00 5.86 14.96
CA ALA A 137 14.91 6.76 16.10
C ALA A 137 13.46 7.12 16.48
N THR A 138 12.54 7.12 15.50
CA THR A 138 11.16 7.62 15.71
C THR A 138 10.09 6.55 15.62
N GLY A 139 10.40 5.39 15.03
CA GLY A 139 9.40 4.34 14.77
C GLY A 139 8.30 4.75 13.78
N MET A 140 8.48 5.84 13.02
CA MET A 140 7.50 6.27 12.04
C MET A 140 7.38 5.28 10.88
N ARG A 141 6.24 5.31 10.17
CA ARG A 141 6.07 4.44 9.00
C ARG A 141 6.91 4.95 7.83
N ILE A 142 7.40 4.03 6.99
CA ILE A 142 8.15 4.40 5.78
C ILE A 142 7.41 5.41 4.89
N ALA A 143 6.09 5.26 4.71
CA ALA A 143 5.30 6.19 3.92
C ALA A 143 5.19 7.58 4.56
N GLU A 144 5.30 7.68 5.88
CA GLU A 144 5.34 8.96 6.60
C GLU A 144 6.70 9.63 6.37
N ALA A 145 7.80 8.88 6.53
CA ALA A 145 9.15 9.38 6.30
C ALA A 145 9.36 9.88 4.86
N LEU A 146 8.88 9.13 3.87
CA LEU A 146 8.97 9.51 2.45
C LEU A 146 8.08 10.70 2.07
N ALA A 147 7.10 11.06 2.89
CA ALA A 147 6.19 12.17 2.65
C ALA A 147 6.59 13.46 3.39
N LEU A 148 7.62 13.41 4.25
CA LEU A 148 8.12 14.58 4.97
C LEU A 148 8.61 15.66 4.00
N ARG A 149 8.29 16.91 4.34
CA ARG A 149 8.79 18.11 3.68
C ARG A 149 9.75 18.84 4.60
N ILE A 150 10.53 19.77 4.03
CA ILE A 150 11.43 20.62 4.82
C ILE A 150 10.63 21.41 5.87
N ASP A 151 9.46 21.94 5.50
CA ASP A 151 8.55 22.66 6.41
C ASP A 151 7.94 21.80 7.53
N ASP A 152 8.15 20.48 7.49
CA ASP A 152 7.74 19.56 8.56
C ASP A 152 8.83 19.41 9.64
N VAL A 153 10.02 19.95 9.40
CA VAL A 153 11.14 19.96 10.35
C VAL A 153 11.07 21.24 11.18
N THR A 154 10.60 21.12 12.41
CA THR A 154 10.39 22.24 13.35
C THR A 154 11.41 22.22 14.48
N ALA A 155 11.46 23.28 15.28
CA ALA A 155 12.30 23.32 16.49
C ALA A 155 11.92 22.20 17.48
N ASP A 156 10.63 21.88 17.58
CA ASP A 156 10.09 20.91 18.53
C ASP A 156 10.13 19.45 18.02
N GLY A 157 10.55 19.23 16.77
CA GLY A 157 10.65 17.92 16.14
C GLY A 157 10.02 17.85 14.74
N LEU A 158 9.51 16.66 14.37
CA LEU A 158 8.92 16.41 13.05
C LEU A 158 7.39 16.46 13.09
N VAL A 159 6.79 17.26 12.23
CA VAL A 159 5.34 17.29 12.02
C VAL A 159 4.96 16.26 10.97
N VAL A 160 4.45 15.11 11.41
CA VAL A 160 3.97 14.07 10.49
C VAL A 160 2.54 14.39 10.08
N ARG A 161 2.35 14.90 8.86
CA ARG A 161 1.04 15.24 8.30
C ARG A 161 0.35 14.04 7.65
N ARG A 162 -0.98 14.06 7.62
CA ARG A 162 -1.82 13.17 6.78
C ARG A 162 -1.53 11.67 6.99
N THR A 163 -1.43 11.25 8.24
CA THR A 163 -1.28 9.82 8.59
C THR A 163 -2.58 9.05 8.26
N LYS A 164 -2.61 7.73 8.50
CA LYS A 164 -3.85 6.95 8.36
C LYS A 164 -4.95 7.67 9.17
N PHE A 165 -6.07 8.00 8.51
CA PHE A 165 -7.18 8.81 9.05
C PHE A 165 -6.97 10.34 9.12
N GLN A 166 -6.08 10.91 8.31
CA GLN A 166 -5.83 12.38 8.25
C GLN A 166 -5.37 13.02 9.57
N LYS A 167 -4.89 12.22 10.52
CA LYS A 167 -4.34 12.74 11.77
C LYS A 167 -2.93 13.26 11.55
N SER A 168 -2.61 14.37 12.18
CA SER A 168 -1.25 14.91 12.26
C SER A 168 -0.70 14.71 13.67
N ARG A 169 0.61 14.49 13.80
CA ARG A 169 1.27 14.38 15.11
C ARG A 169 2.65 15.03 15.07
N LEU A 170 3.08 15.60 16.20
CA LEU A 170 4.45 16.02 16.42
C LEU A 170 5.26 14.82 16.95
N LEU A 171 6.44 14.60 16.38
CA LEU A 171 7.41 13.61 16.84
C LEU A 171 8.67 14.33 17.34
N PRO A 172 8.88 14.40 18.66
CA PRO A 172 10.12 14.91 19.22
C PRO A 172 11.31 14.10 18.72
N LEU A 173 12.42 14.79 18.44
CA LEU A 173 13.66 14.16 18.04
C LEU A 173 14.67 14.23 19.20
N HIS A 174 15.33 13.11 19.47
CA HIS A 174 16.52 13.13 20.31
C HIS A 174 17.61 14.01 19.65
N ALA A 175 18.43 14.70 20.46
CA ALA A 175 19.42 15.66 19.99
C ALA A 175 20.38 15.06 18.95
N THR A 176 20.77 13.79 19.10
CA THR A 176 21.62 13.08 18.12
C THR A 176 20.94 12.90 16.76
N ALA A 177 19.66 12.50 16.75
CA ALA A 177 18.89 12.34 15.53
C ALA A 177 18.62 13.69 14.84
N ARG A 178 18.43 14.75 15.64
CA ARG A 178 18.29 16.12 15.13
C ARG A 178 19.58 16.57 14.43
N LEU A 179 20.72 16.38 15.08
CA LEU A 179 22.03 16.75 14.53
C LEU A 179 22.32 16.04 13.20
N ASP A 180 22.04 14.74 13.11
CA ASP A 180 22.22 13.97 11.88
C ASP A 180 21.28 14.42 10.76
N LEU A 181 20.04 14.78 11.10
CA LEU A 181 19.08 15.35 10.14
C LEU A 181 19.54 16.71 9.63
N ASP A 182 20.01 17.60 10.50
CA ASP A 182 20.49 18.93 10.12
C ASP A 182 21.70 18.83 9.17
N ARG A 183 22.64 17.89 9.43
CA ARG A 183 23.76 17.61 8.50
C ARG A 183 23.28 17.17 7.11
N TYR A 184 22.22 16.37 7.04
CA TYR A 184 21.63 15.96 5.77
C TYR A 184 21.01 17.13 5.02
N LEU A 185 20.27 18.01 5.72
CA LEU A 185 19.61 19.17 5.10
C LEU A 185 20.61 20.14 4.47
N VAL A 186 21.80 20.32 5.08
CA VAL A 186 22.88 21.13 4.49
C VAL A 186 23.49 20.47 3.24
N THR A 187 23.53 19.12 3.20
CA THR A 187 24.12 18.37 2.08
C THR A 187 23.17 18.24 0.89
N GLY A 188 21.86 18.14 1.14
CA GLY A 188 20.83 17.93 0.11
C GLY A 188 20.15 19.21 -0.40
N GLY A 189 20.51 20.39 0.11
CA GLY A 189 19.99 21.70 -0.31
C GLY A 189 20.70 22.33 -1.52
N ARG A 190 21.37 21.53 -2.36
CA ARG A 190 21.95 21.95 -3.65
C ARG A 190 21.29 21.23 -4.80
#